data_AF-A0A924FHT3-F1
#
_entry.id   AF-A0A924FHT3-F1
#
_cell.length_a   1.000
_cell.length_b   1.000
_cell.length_c   1.000
_cell.angle_alpha   90.00
_cell.angle_beta   90.00
_cell.angle_gamma   90.00
#
_symmetry.space_group_name_H-M   'P 1'
#
loop_
_entity.id
_entity.type
_entity.pdbx_description
1 polymer ?
#
loop_
_entity_poly.entity_id
_entity_poly.type
_entity_poly.pdbx_seq_one_letter_code
_entity_poly.pdbx_strand_id
1 'polypeptide(L)' 'METEEILLDKRQVLASLSELPDKVSSEELIERILFIKLIQNRLRETTEVPHEQVMNELREMKERKRAEYARAA' A
#
# COMPACT_ATOMS: atom_id res chain seq x y z
N MET A 1 14.06 15.01 -1.96
CA MET A 1 12.79 14.74 -1.26
C MET A 1 13.17 14.00 0.00
N GLU A 2 13.13 14.70 1.13
CA GLU A 2 13.48 14.12 2.43
C GLU A 2 12.47 13.03 2.74
N THR A 3 12.95 11.82 2.99
CA THR A 3 12.18 10.74 3.58
C THR A 3 11.66 11.22 4.93
N GLU A 4 10.40 11.66 4.99
CA GLU A 4 9.68 11.76 6.25
C GLU A 4 9.64 10.35 6.86
N GLU A 5 10.61 10.06 7.73
CA GLU A 5 10.52 8.95 8.65
C GLU A 5 9.24 9.18 9.47
N ILE A 6 8.25 8.31 9.24
CA ILE A 6 7.08 8.22 10.12
C ILE A 6 7.62 7.72 11.48
N LEU A 7 8.04 8.66 12.31
CA LEU A 7 8.43 8.43 13.69
C LEU A 7 7.14 8.17 14.46
N LEU A 8 6.88 6.90 14.75
CA LEU A 8 5.76 6.51 15.60
C LEU A 8 5.90 7.20 16.97
N ASP A 9 4.83 7.86 17.43
CA ASP A 9 4.82 8.53 18.73
C ASP A 9 5.11 7.51 19.83
N LYS A 10 6.15 7.78 20.62
CA LYS A 10 6.59 6.94 21.75
C LYS A 10 5.42 6.53 22.66
N ARG A 11 4.44 7.40 22.88
CA ARG A 11 3.27 7.10 23.72
C ARG A 11 2.34 6.08 23.08
N GLN A 12 2.13 6.15 21.77
CA GLN A 12 1.31 5.19 21.03
C GLN A 12 1.98 3.80 21.00
N VAL A 13 3.30 3.76 20.80
CA VAL A 13 4.06 2.51 20.83
C VAL A 13 3.96 1.84 22.20
N LEU A 14 4.15 2.60 23.29
CA LEU A 14 4.06 2.06 24.65
C LEU A 14 2.64 1.56 24.99
N ALA A 15 1.60 2.28 24.56
CA ALA A 15 0.21 1.86 24.74
C ALA A 15 -0.09 0.54 24.01
N SER A 16 0.33 0.41 22.75
CA SER A 16 0.15 -0.84 22.00
C SER A 16 0.94 -2.01 22.57
N LEU A 17 2.13 -1.76 23.13
CA LEU A 17 2.92 -2.79 23.82
C LEU A 17 2.28 -3.23 25.13
N SER A 18 1.59 -2.35 25.84
CA SER A 18 0.88 -2.71 27.09
C SER A 18 -0.40 -3.51 26.87
N GLU A 19 -0.94 -3.50 25.65
CA GLU A 19 -2.11 -4.31 25.26
C GLU A 19 -1.71 -5.66 24.65
N LEU A 20 -0.41 -5.95 24.52
CA LEU A 20 0.05 -7.25 24.06
C LEU A 20 -0.25 -8.32 25.12
N PRO A 21 -0.71 -9.52 24.71
CA PRO A 21 -0.89 -10.64 25.63
C PRO A 21 0.37 -10.93 26.44
N ASP A 22 0.22 -11.28 27.72
CA ASP A 22 1.34 -11.63 28.63
C ASP A 22 2.28 -12.72 28.08
N LYS A 23 1.79 -13.51 27.12
CA LYS A 23 2.56 -14.50 26.37
C LYS A 23 2.23 -14.39 24.89
N VAL A 24 3.09 -13.68 24.15
CA VAL A 24 3.18 -13.82 22.70
C VAL A 24 4.43 -14.65 22.43
N SER A 25 4.32 -15.69 21.61
CA SER A 25 5.52 -16.46 21.24
C SER A 25 6.44 -15.58 20.41
N SER A 26 7.75 -15.80 20.50
CA SER A 26 8.72 -15.09 19.65
C SER A 26 8.39 -15.26 18.17
N GLU A 27 7.87 -16.44 17.78
CA GLU A 27 7.41 -16.71 16.41
C GLU A 27 6.24 -15.80 16.01
N GLU A 28 5.23 -15.67 16.86
CA GLU A 28 4.04 -14.85 16.57
C GLU A 28 4.38 -13.35 16.54
N LEU A 29 5.35 -12.91 17.35
CA LEU A 29 5.92 -11.55 17.26
C LEU A 29 6.68 -11.34 15.95
N ILE A 30 7.53 -12.29 15.56
CA ILE A 30 8.30 -12.22 14.31
C ILE A 30 7.36 -12.17 13.10
N GLU A 31 6.32 -13.02 13.07
CA GLU A 31 5.33 -13.02 11.99
C GLU A 31 4.60 -11.67 11.86
N ARG A 32 4.17 -11.10 12.99
CA ARG A 32 3.53 -9.76 12.99
C ARG A 32 4.47 -8.66 12.50
N ILE A 33 5.74 -8.68 12.91
CA ILE A 33 6.74 -7.72 12.46
C ILE A 33 6.98 -7.85 10.95
N LEU A 34 7.15 -9.08 10.45
CA LEU A 34 7.35 -9.35 9.03
C LEU A 34 6.13 -8.92 8.20
N PHE A 35 4.92 -9.15 8.70
CA PHE A 35 3.68 -8.71 8.07
C PHE A 35 3.59 -7.18 7.96
N ILE A 36 3.90 -6.46 9.05
CA ILE A 36 3.93 -4.99 9.05
C ILE A 36 4.97 -4.48 8.04
N LYS A 37 6.17 -5.08 7.99
CA LYS A 37 7.22 -4.71 7.03
C LYS A 37 6.80 -4.94 5.58
N LEU A 38 6.11 -6.04 5.28
CA LEU A 38 5.59 -6.33 3.95
C LEU A 38 4.59 -5.24 3.50
N ILE A 39 3.67 -4.84 4.38
CA ILE A 39 2.70 -3.76 4.08
C ILE A 39 3.43 -2.44 3.84
N GLN A 40 4.37 -2.07 4.71
CA GLN A 40 5.15 -0.83 4.57
C GLN A 40 5.92 -0.78 3.25
N ASN A 41 6.54 -1.89 2.85
CA ASN A 41 7.27 -1.97 1.58
C ASN A 41 6.32 -1.79 0.40
N ARG A 42 5.16 -2.48 0.40
CA ARG A 42 4.16 -2.32 -0.66
C ARG A 42 3.60 -0.91 -0.73
N LEU A 43 3.34 -0.27 0.39
CA LEU A 43 2.87 1.13 0.41
C LEU A 43 3.92 2.09 -0.16
N ARG A 44 5.22 1.84 0.07
CA ARG A 44 6.32 2.62 -0.53
C ARG A 44 6.51 2.35 -2.02
N GLU A 45 6.31 1.10 -2.44
CA GLU A 45 6.43 0.68 -3.84
C GLU A 45 5.21 1.04 -4.69
N THR A 46 4.05 1.28 -4.05
CA THR A 46 2.86 1.73 -4.74
C THR A 46 3.06 3.20 -5.13
N THR A 47 3.54 3.41 -6.35
CA THR A 47 3.57 4.74 -6.96
C THR A 47 2.15 5.28 -7.01
N GLU A 48 1.87 6.34 -6.28
CA GLU A 48 0.59 7.04 -6.38
C GLU A 48 0.48 7.63 -7.80
N VAL A 49 -0.44 7.08 -8.60
CA VAL A 49 -0.72 7.59 -9.94
C VAL A 49 -1.82 8.66 -9.81
N PRO A 50 -1.62 9.87 -10.35
CA PRO A 50 -2.64 10.90 -10.31
C PRO A 50 -3.96 10.40 -10.91
N HIS A 51 -5.09 10.73 -10.26
CA HIS A 51 -6.42 10.32 -10.73
C HIS A 51 -6.66 10.72 -12.20
N GLU A 52 -6.22 11.92 -12.59
CA GLU A 52 -6.33 12.42 -13.95
C GLU A 52 -5.61 11.52 -14.98
N GLN A 53 -4.41 11.04 -14.62
CA GLN A 53 -3.65 10.12 -15.48
C GLN A 53 -4.41 8.80 -15.67
N VAL A 54 -4.95 8.23 -14.60
CA VAL A 54 -5.77 6.99 -14.67
C VAL A 54 -7.00 7.18 -15.55
N MET A 55 -7.68 8.33 -15.43
CA MET A 55 -8.88 8.62 -16.22
C MET A 55 -8.57 8.83 -17.70
N ASN A 56 -7.42 9.43 -18.03
CA ASN A 56 -6.95 9.58 -19.40
C ASN A 56 -6.61 8.22 -20.03
N GLU A 57 -5.85 7.37 -19.34
CA GLU A 57 -5.52 6.01 -19.81
C GLU A 57 -6.78 5.16 -20.05
N LEU A 58 -7.78 5.26 -19.16
CA LEU A 58 -9.06 4.58 -19.32
C LEU A 58 -9.84 5.07 -20.54
N ARG A 59 -9.80 6.37 -20.83
CA ARG A 59 -10.45 6.95 -22.00
C ARG A 59 -9.80 6.45 -23.28
N GLU A 60 -8.48 6.51 -23.37
CA GLU A 60 -7.72 6.02 -24.52
C GLU A 60 -7.93 4.51 -24.75
N MET A 61 -8.04 3.73 -23.68
CA MET A 61 -8.34 2.30 -23.78
C MET A 61 -9.74 2.07 -24.37
N LYS A 62 -10.75 2.83 -23.94
CA LYS A 62 -12.12 2.74 -24.49
C LYS A 62 -12.16 3.13 -25.96
N GLU A 63 -11.44 4.17 -26.35
CA GLU A 63 -11.38 4.63 -27.75
C GLU A 63 -10.69 3.59 -28.64
N ARG A 64 -9.57 3.00 -28.19
CA ARG A 64 -8.92 1.87 -28.91
C ARG A 64 -9.86 0.68 -29.08
N LYS A 65 -10.52 0.24 -28.00
CA LYS A 65 -11.50 -0.87 -28.06
C LYS A 65 -12.62 -0.59 -29.06
N ARG A 66 -13.19 0.62 -29.06
CA ARG A 66 -14.22 1.01 -30.03
C ARG A 66 -13.71 0.98 -31.47
N ALA A 67 -12.50 1.46 -31.71
CA ALA A 67 -11.88 1.42 -33.03
C ALA A 67 -11.59 -0.01 -33.51
N GLU A 68 -11.20 -0.92 -32.61
CA GLU A 68 -11.04 -2.35 -32.90
C GLU A 68 -12.37 -2.99 -33.31
N TYR A 69 -13.45 -2.74 -32.56
CA TYR A 69 -14.79 -3.25 -32.92
C TYR A 69 -15.28 -2.69 -34.26
N ALA A 70 -15.02 -1.42 -34.56
CA ALA A 70 -15.40 -0.79 -35.82
C ALA A 70 -14.58 -1.28 -37.04
N ARG A 71 -13.38 -1.84 -36.83
CA ARG A 71 -12.56 -2.46 -37.89
C ARG A 71 -12.87 -3.95 -38.09
N ALA A 72 -13.48 -4.59 -37.09
CA ALA A 72 -13.86 -5.99 -37.12
C ALA A 72 -15.30 -6.24 -37.62
N ALA A 73 -16.05 -5.16 -37.89
CA ALA A 73 -17.39 -5.16 -38.49
C ALA A 73 -17.32 -4.79 -39.97
#